data_AF-A0A0F9QKP2-F1
#
_entry.id   AF-A0A0F9QKP2-F1
#
_cell.length_a   1.000
_cell.length_b   1.000
_cell.length_c   1.000
_cell.angle_alpha   90.00
_cell.angle_beta   90.00
_cell.angle_gamma   90.00
#
_symmetry.space_group_name_H-M   'P 1'
#
loop_
_entity.id
_entity.type
_entity.pdbx_description
1 polymer ?
#
loop_
_entity_poly.entity_id
_entity_poly.type
_entity_poly.pdbx_seq_one_letter_code
_entity_poly.pdbx_strand_id
1 'polypeptide(L)'
;MDLILLIIIFIIFILIILSFSISKIDFVAVSLLGCFVAATITGLVKGIGIDTFIGFIEWRAIIIILSMSIITKIAQDSNLLEFLAVKLFKLSKGNRRTFFWLLCI
;
A
#
# COMPACT_ATOMS: atom_id res chain seq x y z
N MET A 1 27.77 1.67 -12.85
CA MET A 1 26.36 2.10 -12.79
C MET A 1 25.93 2.43 -14.20
N ASP A 2 25.03 1.66 -14.78
CA ASP A 2 24.52 1.92 -16.12
C ASP A 2 23.56 3.11 -16.05
N LEU A 3 24.04 4.27 -16.51
CA LEU A 3 23.31 5.54 -16.48
C LEU A 3 21.94 5.44 -17.17
N ILE A 4 21.87 4.65 -18.24
CA ILE A 4 20.65 4.35 -19.00
C ILE A 4 19.63 3.59 -18.13
N LEU A 5 20.07 2.55 -17.42
CA LEU A 5 19.21 1.76 -16.54
C LEU A 5 18.63 2.61 -15.40
N LEU A 6 19.46 3.49 -14.83
CA LEU A 6 19.05 4.38 -13.76
C LEU A 6 17.96 5.36 -14.24
N ILE A 7 18.12 5.95 -15.42
CA ILE A 7 17.11 6.84 -16.00
C ILE A 7 15.78 6.10 -16.20
N ILE A 8 15.81 4.87 -16.73
CA ILE A 8 14.61 4.05 -16.94
C ILE A 8 13.89 3.76 -15.61
N ILE A 9 14.62 3.32 -14.58
CA ILE A 9 14.04 3.06 -13.25
C ILE A 9 13.46 4.34 -12.65
N PHE A 10 14.13 5.47 -12.84
CA PHE A 10 13.66 6.76 -12.32
C PHE A 10 12.35 7.20 -12.97
N ILE A 11 12.19 6.97 -14.28
CA ILE A 11 10.93 7.22 -14.99
C ILE A 11 9.81 6.32 -14.45
N ILE A 12 10.08 5.03 -14.24
CA ILE A 12 9.10 4.09 -13.67
C ILE A 12 8.69 4.55 -12.27
N PHE A 13 9.64 4.98 -11.45
CA PHE A 13 9.37 5.49 -10.12
C PHE A 13 8.48 6.74 -10.13
N ILE A 14 8.74 7.70 -11.03
CA ILE A 14 7.88 8.88 -11.22
C ILE A 14 6.47 8.47 -11.62
N LEU A 15 6.32 7.50 -12.53
CA LEU A 15 5.01 7.00 -12.96
C LEU A 15 4.23 6.38 -11.79
N ILE A 16 4.88 5.63 -10.91
CA ILE A 16 4.26 5.07 -9.70
C ILE A 16 3.75 6.20 -8.78
N ILE A 17 4.57 7.23 -8.55
CA ILE A 17 4.18 8.38 -7.72
C ILE A 17 3.02 9.15 -8.35
N LEU A 18 3.06 9.39 -9.67
CA LEU A 18 1.97 10.07 -10.37
C LEU A 18 0.67 9.27 -10.30
N SER A 19 0.75 7.94 -10.37
CA SER A 19 -0.42 7.07 -10.21
C SER A 19 -1.08 7.21 -8.84
N PHE A 20 -0.32 7.53 -7.79
CA PHE A 20 -0.88 7.80 -6.46
C PHE A 20 -1.80 9.04 -6.43
N SER A 21 -1.52 10.02 -7.28
CA SER A 21 -2.30 11.26 -7.37
C SER A 21 -3.64 11.09 -8.10
N ILE A 22 -3.80 10.00 -8.87
CA ILE A 22 -4.98 9.79 -9.72
C ILE A 22 -5.98 8.89 -8.98
N SER A 23 -7.09 9.48 -8.50
CA SER A 23 -8.06 8.79 -7.62
C SER A 23 -8.77 7.58 -8.22
N LYS A 24 -8.69 7.38 -9.55
CA LYS A 24 -9.43 6.32 -10.27
C LYS A 24 -8.58 5.10 -10.59
N ILE A 25 -7.31 5.11 -10.23
CA ILE A 25 -6.37 4.05 -10.54
C ILE A 25 -6.02 3.32 -9.25
N ASP A 26 -6.03 1.99 -9.30
CA ASP A 26 -5.55 1.17 -8.18
C ASP A 26 -4.03 1.33 -8.09
N PHE A 27 -3.60 2.18 -7.16
CA PHE A 27 -2.20 2.45 -6.86
C PHE A 27 -1.42 1.16 -6.53
N VAL A 28 -2.07 0.18 -5.88
CA VAL A 28 -1.43 -1.08 -5.50
C VAL A 28 -1.12 -1.90 -6.75
N ALA A 29 -2.08 -1.99 -7.68
CA ALA A 29 -1.87 -2.69 -8.95
C ALA A 29 -0.76 -2.04 -9.80
N VAL A 30 -0.73 -0.71 -9.90
CA VAL A 30 0.28 0.01 -10.68
C VAL A 30 1.67 -0.09 -10.06
N SER A 31 1.78 0.02 -8.73
CA SER A 31 3.06 -0.13 -8.03
C SER A 31 3.63 -1.55 -8.17
N LEU A 32 2.79 -2.59 -8.07
CA LEU A 32 3.21 -3.98 -8.30
C LEU A 32 3.71 -4.19 -9.74
N LEU A 33 2.98 -3.70 -10.73
CA LEU A 33 3.39 -3.79 -12.14
C LEU A 33 4.68 -3.02 -12.39
N GLY A 34 4.82 -1.80 -11.86
CA GLY A 34 6.02 -0.98 -12.00
C GLY A 34 7.24 -1.64 -11.38
N CYS A 35 7.12 -2.22 -10.18
CA CYS A 35 8.18 -2.98 -9.53
C CYS A 35 8.56 -4.21 -10.36
N PHE A 36 7.59 -4.96 -10.89
CA PHE A 36 7.85 -6.15 -11.70
C PHE A 36 8.60 -5.80 -12.99
N VAL A 37 8.19 -4.74 -13.69
CA VAL A 37 8.87 -4.25 -14.90
C VAL A 37 10.28 -3.76 -14.59
N ALA A 38 10.44 -2.92 -13.56
CA ALA A 38 11.76 -2.40 -13.17
C ALA A 38 12.74 -3.52 -12.80
N ALA A 39 12.26 -4.52 -12.06
CA ALA A 39 13.08 -5.64 -11.63
C ALA A 39 13.38 -6.61 -12.79
N THR A 40 12.47 -6.80 -13.75
CA THR A 40 12.73 -7.58 -14.98
C THR A 40 13.81 -6.91 -15.84
N ILE A 41 13.71 -5.59 -16.07
CA ILE A 41 14.71 -4.83 -16.82
C ILE A 41 16.09 -4.92 -16.13
N THR A 42 16.11 -4.78 -14.81
CA THR A 42 17.35 -4.88 -14.02
C THR A 42 17.94 -6.29 -14.06
N GLY A 43 17.11 -7.33 -13.99
CA GLY A 43 17.52 -8.72 -14.09
C GLY A 43 18.13 -9.06 -15.44
N LEU A 44 17.50 -8.60 -16.53
CA LEU A 44 18.00 -8.83 -17.90
C LEU A 44 19.33 -8.13 -18.16
N VAL A 45 19.49 -6.88 -17.70
CA VAL A 45 20.73 -6.10 -17.94
C VAL A 45 21.90 -6.62 -17.10
N LYS A 46 21.65 -7.06 -15.87
CA LYS A 46 22.70 -7.56 -14.96
C LYS A 46 22.89 -9.08 -14.99
N GLY A 47 22.10 -9.81 -15.78
CA GLY A 47 22.18 -11.28 -15.85
C GLY A 47 21.86 -11.97 -14.52
N ILE A 48 20.92 -11.42 -13.75
CA ILE A 48 20.58 -11.91 -12.41
C ILE A 48 19.56 -13.04 -12.52
N GLY A 49 19.78 -14.12 -11.78
CA GLY A 49 18.84 -15.26 -11.69
C GLY A 49 17.53 -14.90 -10.98
N ILE A 50 16.49 -15.70 -11.24
CA ILE A 50 15.16 -15.55 -10.62
C ILE A 50 15.22 -15.67 -9.08
N ASP A 51 16.15 -16.47 -8.56
CA ASP A 51 16.30 -16.67 -7.11
C ASP A 51 16.69 -15.38 -6.38
N THR A 52 17.57 -14.59 -7.01
CA THR A 52 18.00 -13.30 -6.47
C THR A 52 16.90 -12.26 -6.62
N PHE A 53 16.11 -12.32 -7.69
CA PHE A 53 14.92 -11.49 -7.89
C PHE A 53 13.88 -11.69 -6.77
N ILE A 54 13.56 -12.94 -6.45
CA ILE A 54 12.63 -13.30 -5.37
C ILE A 54 13.16 -12.84 -4.00
N GLY A 55 14.49 -12.86 -3.84
CA GLY A 55 15.16 -12.37 -2.63
C GLY A 55 15.07 -10.86 -2.41
N PHE A 56 14.88 -10.05 -3.46
CA PHE A 56 14.71 -8.59 -3.33
C PHE A 56 13.27 -8.19 -2.96
N ILE A 57 12.32 -9.12 -3.01
CA ILE A 57 10.94 -8.83 -2.63
C ILE A 57 10.85 -8.77 -1.10
N GLU A 58 10.41 -7.62 -0.58
CA GLU A 58 10.11 -7.42 0.85
C GLU A 58 8.80 -8.11 1.25
N TRP A 59 8.84 -9.45 1.33
CA TRP A 59 7.69 -10.30 1.65
C TRP A 59 6.97 -9.89 2.93
N ARG A 60 7.73 -9.44 3.93
CA ARG A 60 7.19 -8.97 5.20
C ARG A 60 6.26 -7.76 5.01
N ALA A 61 6.67 -6.78 4.21
CA ALA A 61 5.86 -5.59 3.96
C ALA A 61 4.56 -5.95 3.22
N ILE A 62 4.66 -6.80 2.21
CA ILE A 62 3.50 -7.26 1.43
C ILE A 62 2.50 -7.99 2.34
N ILE A 63 2.97 -8.94 3.16
CA ILE A 63 2.11 -9.71 4.06
C ILE A 63 1.40 -8.79 5.07
N ILE A 64 2.10 -7.80 5.63
CA ILE A 64 1.51 -6.85 6.59
C ILE A 64 0.41 -6.02 5.92
N ILE A 65 0.67 -5.46 4.74
CA ILE A 65 -0.31 -4.65 4.00
C ILE A 65 -1.54 -5.50 3.64
N LEU A 66 -1.33 -6.70 3.09
CA LEU A 66 -2.41 -7.63 2.77
C LEU A 66 -3.25 -7.97 4.01
N SER A 67 -2.60 -8.27 5.13
CA SER A 67 -3.28 -8.60 6.38
C SER A 67 -4.14 -7.44 6.88
N MET A 68 -3.61 -6.21 6.85
CA MET A 68 -4.35 -5.02 7.25
C MET A 68 -5.55 -4.78 6.33
N SER A 69 -5.39 -4.91 5.01
CA SER A 69 -6.48 -4.78 4.03
C SER A 69 -7.57 -5.83 4.24
N ILE A 70 -7.20 -7.08 4.54
CA ILE A 70 -8.17 -8.16 4.83
C ILE A 70 -8.89 -7.89 6.15
N ILE A 71 -8.17 -7.56 7.22
CA ILE A 71 -8.76 -7.28 8.55
C ILE A 71 -9.74 -6.11 8.47
N THR A 72 -9.34 -5.02 7.82
CA THR A 72 -10.21 -3.84 7.64
C THR A 72 -11.43 -4.16 6.80
N LYS A 73 -11.28 -4.95 5.72
CA LYS A 73 -12.42 -5.37 4.90
C LYS A 73 -13.40 -6.24 5.68
N ILE A 74 -12.92 -7.21 6.45
CA ILE A 74 -13.76 -8.05 7.32
C ILE A 74 -14.45 -7.20 8.39
N ALA A 75 -13.74 -6.24 9.00
CA ALA A 75 -14.30 -5.33 10.00
C ALA A 75 -15.40 -4.42 9.42
N GLN A 76 -15.24 -3.98 8.17
CA GLN A 76 -16.28 -3.26 7.42
C GLN A 76 -17.48 -4.15 7.14
N ASP A 77 -17.27 -5.33 6.55
CA ASP A 77 -18.36 -6.23 6.14
C ASP A 77 -19.13 -6.81 7.33
N SER A 78 -18.51 -6.88 8.51
CA SER A 78 -19.14 -7.30 9.77
C SER A 78 -19.80 -6.15 10.55
N ASN A 79 -19.85 -4.94 9.99
CA ASN A 79 -20.35 -3.72 10.66
C ASN A 79 -19.69 -3.42 12.01
N LEU A 80 -18.46 -3.92 12.22
CA LEU A 80 -17.74 -3.79 13.47
C LEU A 80 -17.31 -2.34 13.70
N LEU A 81 -16.96 -1.63 12.61
CA LEU A 81 -16.66 -0.20 12.64
C LEU A 81 -17.88 0.65 13.03
N GLU A 82 -19.06 0.28 12.55
CA GLU A 82 -20.32 0.98 12.86
C GLU A 82 -20.72 0.76 14.33
N PHE A 83 -20.57 -0.48 14.82
CA PHE A 83 -20.75 -0.80 16.23
C PHE A 83 -19.80 0.03 17.12
N LEU A 84 -18.52 0.13 16.75
CA LEU A 84 -17.54 0.97 17.44
C LEU A 84 -17.96 2.45 17.44
N ALA A 85 -18.38 2.98 16.29
CA ALA A 85 -18.84 4.36 16.18
C ALA A 85 -20.04 4.66 17.10
N VAL A 86 -21.05 3.77 17.13
CA VAL A 86 -22.21 3.92 18.01
C VAL A 86 -21.82 3.81 19.49
N LYS A 87 -20.91 2.89 19.83
CA LYS A 87 -20.43 2.71 21.21
C LYS A 87 -19.63 3.93 21.69
N LEU A 88 -18.76 4.49 20.86
CA LEU A 88 -18.02 5.72 21.14
C LEU A 88 -18.97 6.93 21.28
N PHE A 89 -20.01 7.00 20.46
CA PHE A 89 -21.02 8.05 20.56
C PHE A 89 -21.81 7.99 21.89
N LYS A 90 -22.18 6.78 22.33
CA LYS A 90 -22.78 6.57 23.66
C LYS A 90 -21.81 6.96 24.78
N LEU A 91 -20.52 6.65 24.65
CA LEU A 91 -19.49 6.99 25.64
C LEU A 91 -19.29 8.51 25.76
N SER A 92 -19.31 9.23 24.63
CA SER A 92 -19.15 10.69 24.61
C SER A 92 -20.37 11.46 25.11
N LYS A 93 -21.51 10.78 25.34
CA LYS A 93 -22.82 11.36 25.68
C LYS A 93 -23.26 12.46 24.69
N GLY A 94 -22.82 12.38 23.44
CA GLY A 94 -23.11 13.38 22.40
C GLY A 94 -22.30 14.67 22.48
N ASN A 95 -21.31 14.77 23.39
CA ASN A 95 -20.43 15.93 23.44
C ASN A 95 -19.35 15.85 22.34
N ARG A 96 -19.37 16.84 21.44
CA ARG A 96 -18.56 16.87 20.21
C ARG A 96 -17.06 16.85 20.49
N ARG A 97 -16.59 17.48 21.58
CA ARG A 97 -15.16 17.54 21.92
C ARG A 97 -14.62 16.21 22.43
N THR A 98 -15.34 15.55 23.32
CA THR A 98 -14.95 14.24 23.86
C THR A 98 -15.08 13.15 22.79
N PHE A 99 -16.07 13.24 21.91
CA PHE A 99 -16.18 12.33 20.77
C PHE A 99 -14.99 12.44 19.82
N PHE A 100 -14.53 13.66 19.50
CA PHE A 100 -13.35 13.86 18.66
C PHE A 100 -12.09 13.29 19.31
N TRP A 101 -11.90 13.53 20.61
CA TRP A 101 -10.80 12.94 21.37
C TRP A 101 -10.80 11.41 21.38
N LEU A 102 -11.99 10.81 21.48
CA LEU A 102 -12.17 9.35 21.45
C LEU A 102 -12.01 8.72 20.06
N LEU A 103 -12.20 9.50 18.99
CA LEU A 103 -11.93 9.06 17.62
C LEU A 103 -10.44 9.12 17.27
N CYS A 104 -9.70 10.04 17.89
CA CYS A 104 -8.27 10.21 17.65
C CYS A 104 -7.37 9.29 18.50
N ILE A 105 -7.94 8.59 19.49
CA ILE A 105 -7.28 7.55 20.30
C ILE A 105 -7.56 6.19 19.69
#